data_AF-A0A971MVU1-F1
#
_entry.id   AF-A0A971MVU1-F1
#
_cell.length_a   1.000
_cell.length_b   1.000
_cell.length_c   1.000
_cell.angle_alpha   90.00
_cell.angle_beta   90.00
_cell.angle_gamma   90.00
#
_symmetry.space_group_name_H-M   'P 1'
#
loop_
_entity.id
_entity.type
_entity.pdbx_description
1 polymer ?
#
loop_
_entity_poly.entity_id
_entity_poly.type
_entity_poly.pdbx_seq_one_letter_code
_entity_poly.pdbx_strand_id
1 'polypeptide(L)'
;MSSYADIKIILKMGGETIEFDNNRLTAFQIVKTFNDHFKISFKGEVTANQDKYYEMAVYEVHVEVYFNPANTLIFNGVLTRITVHPNPEERTVQVEIEGASYTHYLDVNLFNRAFQDQAMTYQTLVDTITKTYYKALGEELANADKPIETFTLQYQETDWQFLKRMASRLHIGLVPEVTRENIKFYFGMPELKERGVLKEIAPFYGIRKRLRDYRELIASGISDVVEDDFLSFDFKTDELFNIGDYVYLDSDNKNAKLYVYQATMTLEGSLFRCYCAVSPLYGLKQKKTYNPRITGLSLEGKIVAVGGADSSKDYVKVLLPMGVSTDKEKACWFRYATPYTAAGNTGWYWMPEVNDSVLLYFPTCKEEEAMVTTSVRRQESESERLQDPNAAYLRTGFEKELLFKEGQITLTGKDQGLHIYLDQKQGITIESPSELGLQADNNLMLQAGRNLVISAQGDQSAIQLKHKDGKGNNLILNADGGIGFKGKVEKESGKLSRDDGCD
;
A
#
# COMPACT_ATOMS: atom_id res chain seq x y z
N MET A 1 47.23 -29.04 20.61
CA MET A 1 46.65 -30.19 19.90
C MET A 1 45.74 -29.62 18.83
N SER A 2 46.13 -29.70 17.56
CA SER A 2 45.28 -29.25 16.44
C SER A 2 44.07 -30.17 16.38
N SER A 3 42.91 -29.73 16.87
CA SER A 3 41.67 -30.48 16.64
C SER A 3 41.39 -30.40 15.15
N TYR A 4 41.50 -31.53 14.45
CA TYR A 4 41.05 -31.63 13.07
C TYR A 4 39.55 -31.28 13.06
N ALA A 5 39.23 -30.11 12.52
CA ALA A 5 37.86 -29.65 12.38
C ALA A 5 37.29 -30.27 11.11
N ASP A 6 36.40 -31.26 11.27
CA ASP A 6 35.78 -31.95 10.16
C ASP A 6 34.43 -31.33 9.81
N ILE A 7 34.24 -31.05 8.52
CA ILE A 7 32.97 -30.62 7.96
C ILE A 7 32.26 -31.84 7.39
N LYS A 8 31.01 -32.04 7.82
CA LYS A 8 30.12 -33.06 7.27
C LYS A 8 28.96 -32.35 6.59
N ILE A 9 28.77 -32.59 5.30
CA ILE A 9 27.63 -32.08 4.54
C ILE A 9 26.68 -33.22 4.26
N ILE A 10 25.40 -33.01 4.54
CA ILE A 10 24.33 -33.98 4.36
C ILE A 10 23.31 -33.39 3.39
N LEU A 11 23.06 -34.09 2.29
CA LEU A 11 22.06 -33.74 1.29
C LEU A 11 20.89 -34.70 1.41
N LYS A 12 19.69 -34.20 1.68
CA LYS A 12 18.47 -35.02 1.84
C LYS A 12 17.52 -34.78 0.67
N MET A 13 17.07 -35.86 0.02
CA MET A 13 16.14 -35.79 -1.12
C MET A 13 15.28 -37.06 -1.17
N GLY A 14 13.96 -36.97 -1.38
CA GLY A 14 13.12 -38.14 -1.68
C GLY A 14 13.16 -39.31 -0.67
N GLY A 15 13.59 -39.08 0.58
CA GLY A 15 13.82 -40.14 1.59
C GLY A 15 15.22 -40.75 1.59
N GLU A 16 16.07 -40.34 0.65
CA GLU A 16 17.49 -40.68 0.59
C GLU A 16 18.38 -39.59 1.20
N THR A 17 19.63 -39.96 1.50
CA THR A 17 20.65 -39.05 2.03
C THR A 17 22.00 -39.31 1.38
N ILE A 18 22.66 -38.25 0.93
CA ILE A 18 24.04 -38.26 0.42
C ILE A 18 24.92 -37.50 1.40
N GLU A 19 26.06 -38.08 1.76
CA GLU A 19 27.02 -37.47 2.67
C GLU A 19 28.33 -37.13 1.95
N PHE A 20 28.82 -35.91 2.18
CA PHE A 20 30.16 -35.46 1.81
C PHE A 20 30.96 -35.22 3.10
N ASP A 21 32.17 -35.75 3.13
CA ASP A 21 33.18 -35.52 4.17
C ASP A 21 34.34 -34.68 3.63
N ASN A 22 35.19 -34.19 4.54
CA ASN A 22 36.37 -33.37 4.20
C ASN A 22 37.25 -33.98 3.11
N ASN A 23 37.38 -35.32 3.06
CA ASN A 23 38.23 -36.01 2.08
C ASN A 23 37.72 -35.90 0.64
N ARG A 24 36.45 -35.58 0.46
CA ARG A 24 35.81 -35.44 -0.85
C ARG A 24 35.63 -34.00 -1.28
N LEU A 25 35.92 -33.03 -0.40
CA LEU A 25 35.75 -31.60 -0.68
C LEU A 25 37.02 -31.01 -1.29
N THR A 26 36.89 -30.41 -2.47
CA THR A 26 37.97 -29.64 -3.12
C THR A 26 37.81 -28.14 -2.90
N ALA A 27 36.59 -27.68 -2.65
CA ALA A 27 36.30 -26.31 -2.24
C ALA A 27 35.07 -26.28 -1.32
N PHE A 28 35.08 -25.41 -0.33
CA PHE A 28 33.95 -25.21 0.59
C PHE A 28 33.88 -23.76 1.06
N GLN A 29 32.68 -23.20 1.04
CA GLN A 29 32.40 -21.88 1.56
C GLN A 29 30.96 -21.77 2.09
N ILE A 30 30.80 -21.19 3.27
CA ILE A 30 29.53 -20.63 3.73
C ILE A 30 29.72 -19.13 3.89
N VAL A 31 28.83 -18.34 3.30
CA VAL A 31 28.79 -16.88 3.44
C VAL A 31 27.53 -16.50 4.21
N LYS A 32 27.72 -15.94 5.39
CA LYS A 32 26.67 -15.35 6.22
C LYS A 32 26.83 -13.84 6.17
N THR A 33 25.77 -13.14 5.77
CA THR A 33 25.78 -11.68 5.64
C THR A 33 24.50 -11.11 6.22
N PHE A 34 24.62 -10.05 7.01
CA PHE A 34 23.49 -9.29 7.51
C PHE A 34 22.63 -8.77 6.35
N ASN A 35 21.31 -8.86 6.49
CA ASN A 35 20.31 -8.38 5.53
C ASN A 35 20.33 -9.08 4.15
N ASP A 36 20.92 -10.27 4.05
CA ASP A 36 20.87 -11.16 2.89
C ASP A 36 20.65 -12.63 3.33
N HIS A 37 20.33 -13.51 2.39
CA HIS A 37 20.29 -14.95 2.65
C HIS A 37 21.69 -15.48 2.95
N PHE A 38 21.78 -16.48 3.83
CA PHE A 38 23.05 -17.20 4.01
C PHE A 38 23.21 -18.17 2.85
N LYS A 39 24.41 -18.24 2.30
CA LYS A 39 24.71 -19.01 1.09
C LYS A 39 25.78 -20.04 1.39
N ILE A 40 25.69 -21.18 0.74
CA ILE A 40 26.71 -22.23 0.77
C ILE A 40 27.12 -22.53 -0.66
N SER A 41 28.41 -22.76 -0.86
CA SER A 41 28.95 -23.32 -2.09
C SER A 41 30.03 -24.34 -1.76
N PHE A 42 29.96 -25.52 -2.37
CA PHE A 42 31.03 -26.50 -2.25
C PHE A 42 31.23 -27.30 -3.52
N LYS A 43 32.44 -27.82 -3.69
CA LYS A 43 32.82 -28.70 -4.79
C LYS A 43 33.40 -29.98 -4.21
N GLY A 44 33.04 -31.11 -4.81
CA GLY A 44 33.59 -32.39 -4.39
C GLY A 44 33.63 -33.43 -5.49
N GLU A 45 34.48 -34.42 -5.31
CA GLU A 45 34.64 -35.55 -6.21
C GLU A 45 33.98 -36.81 -5.62
N VAL A 46 33.21 -37.51 -6.45
CA VAL A 46 32.47 -38.70 -6.06
C VAL A 46 32.71 -39.83 -7.06
N THR A 47 32.98 -41.02 -6.53
CA THR A 47 33.38 -42.21 -7.30
C THR A 47 32.25 -43.23 -7.52
N ALA A 48 31.06 -43.03 -6.93
CA ALA A 48 29.96 -44.00 -6.94
C ALA A 48 28.58 -43.37 -7.18
N ASN A 49 27.67 -44.12 -7.83
CA ASN A 49 26.26 -43.81 -8.07
C ASN A 49 25.98 -42.45 -8.76
N GLN A 50 26.41 -42.31 -10.01
CA GLN A 50 26.16 -41.11 -10.83
C GLN A 50 24.66 -40.79 -10.95
N ASP A 51 23.81 -41.82 -11.03
CA ASP A 51 22.34 -41.72 -11.14
C ASP A 51 21.71 -40.87 -10.01
N LYS A 52 22.21 -40.99 -8.78
CA LYS A 52 21.69 -40.23 -7.63
C LYS A 52 21.91 -38.72 -7.74
N TYR A 53 22.98 -38.29 -8.41
CA TYR A 53 23.26 -36.86 -8.61
C TYR A 53 22.40 -36.28 -9.74
N TYR A 54 21.92 -37.11 -10.67
CA TYR A 54 20.91 -36.68 -11.65
C TYR A 54 19.54 -36.53 -10.99
N GLU A 55 19.19 -37.38 -10.01
CA GLU A 55 17.94 -37.25 -9.24
C GLU A 55 17.87 -35.93 -8.44
N MET A 56 19.01 -35.39 -8.00
CA MET A 56 19.09 -34.06 -7.37
C MET A 56 18.67 -32.90 -8.27
N ALA A 57 18.71 -33.09 -9.60
CA ALA A 57 18.22 -32.09 -10.53
C ALA A 57 16.67 -32.10 -10.64
N VAL A 58 16.03 -33.16 -10.13
CA VAL A 58 14.58 -33.38 -10.23
C VAL A 58 13.88 -33.13 -8.89
N TYR A 59 14.49 -33.55 -7.78
CA TYR A 59 13.92 -33.41 -6.44
C TYR A 59 14.38 -32.13 -5.73
N GLU A 60 13.54 -31.64 -4.81
CA GLU A 60 13.96 -30.66 -3.82
C GLU A 60 14.99 -31.30 -2.88
N VAL A 61 16.17 -30.67 -2.77
CA VAL A 61 17.27 -31.16 -1.95
C VAL A 61 17.52 -30.21 -0.78
N HIS A 62 17.47 -30.75 0.44
CA HIS A 62 17.85 -30.05 1.65
C HIS A 62 19.34 -30.22 1.95
N VAL A 63 19.99 -29.15 2.36
CA VAL A 63 21.43 -29.10 2.63
C VAL A 63 21.65 -28.80 4.10
N GLU A 64 22.27 -29.73 4.81
CA GLU A 64 22.72 -29.55 6.20
C GLU A 64 24.23 -29.62 6.27
N VAL A 65 24.83 -28.74 7.06
CA VAL A 65 26.28 -28.77 7.32
C VAL A 65 26.54 -28.82 8.81
N TYR A 66 27.31 -29.81 9.22
CA TYR A 66 27.73 -30.03 10.59
C TYR A 66 29.23 -29.77 10.74
N PHE A 67 29.58 -29.15 11.86
CA PHE A 67 30.95 -28.90 12.29
C PHE A 67 31.31 -29.80 13.47
N ASN A 68 32.35 -30.62 13.30
CA ASN A 68 32.83 -31.58 14.28
C ASN A 68 34.02 -31.02 15.10
N PRO A 69 34.24 -31.50 16.35
CA PRO A 69 33.68 -32.71 16.97
C PRO A 69 32.32 -32.55 17.66
N ALA A 70 31.82 -31.33 17.82
CA ALA A 70 30.57 -31.06 18.56
C ALA A 70 29.28 -31.38 17.77
N ASN A 71 29.39 -31.95 16.55
CA ASN A 71 28.29 -32.18 15.61
C ASN A 71 27.31 -30.99 15.53
N THR A 72 27.87 -29.77 15.47
CA THR A 72 27.09 -28.53 15.53
C THR A 72 26.57 -28.20 14.13
N LEU A 73 25.25 -28.06 13.98
CA LEU A 73 24.64 -27.61 12.73
C LEU A 73 24.98 -26.14 12.47
N ILE A 74 25.76 -25.86 11.43
CA ILE A 74 26.25 -24.52 11.09
C ILE A 74 25.52 -23.90 9.89
N PHE A 75 24.82 -24.72 9.12
CA PHE A 75 23.99 -24.30 7.98
C PHE A 75 22.87 -25.30 7.74
N ASN A 76 21.67 -24.79 7.50
CA ASN A 76 20.52 -25.55 7.04
C ASN A 76 19.80 -24.74 5.96
N GLY A 77 19.49 -25.39 4.85
CA GLY A 77 18.92 -24.71 3.69
C GLY A 77 18.59 -25.65 2.54
N VAL A 78 18.57 -25.08 1.35
CA VAL A 78 18.04 -25.70 0.14
C VAL A 78 19.04 -25.57 -0.99
N LEU A 79 19.11 -26.59 -1.83
CA LEU A 79 19.85 -26.54 -3.08
C LEU A 79 19.24 -25.51 -4.01
N THR A 80 20.07 -24.61 -4.54
CA THR A 80 19.68 -23.58 -5.50
C THR A 80 20.31 -23.80 -6.87
N ARG A 81 21.48 -24.44 -6.93
CA ARG A 81 22.11 -24.87 -8.17
C ARG A 81 22.97 -26.09 -7.92
N ILE A 82 22.91 -27.02 -8.87
CA ILE A 82 23.85 -28.14 -8.98
C ILE A 82 24.47 -28.12 -10.38
N THR A 83 25.74 -28.44 -10.47
CA THR A 83 26.44 -28.67 -11.73
C THR A 83 27.26 -29.94 -11.60
N VAL A 84 27.13 -30.82 -12.59
CA VAL A 84 27.75 -32.15 -12.58
C VAL A 84 28.69 -32.25 -13.77
N HIS A 85 29.97 -32.51 -13.50
CA HIS A 85 31.03 -32.66 -14.48
C HIS A 85 31.58 -34.09 -14.42
N PRO A 86 31.15 -34.99 -15.33
CA PRO A 86 31.71 -36.34 -15.40
C PRO A 86 33.17 -36.28 -15.85
N ASN A 87 34.05 -37.04 -15.20
CA ASN A 87 35.41 -37.31 -15.64
C ASN A 87 35.53 -38.79 -16.08
N PRO A 88 35.36 -39.10 -17.38
CA PRO A 88 35.37 -40.47 -17.86
C PRO A 88 36.72 -41.18 -17.69
N GLU A 89 37.83 -40.44 -17.68
CA GLU A 89 39.18 -40.99 -17.60
C GLU A 89 39.49 -41.52 -16.20
N GLU A 90 39.05 -40.81 -15.16
CA GLU A 90 39.27 -41.16 -13.76
C GLU A 90 38.10 -41.95 -13.13
N ARG A 91 37.01 -42.15 -13.87
CA ARG A 91 35.75 -42.72 -13.38
C ARG A 91 35.19 -41.96 -12.17
N THR A 92 35.48 -40.67 -12.09
CA THR A 92 35.00 -39.76 -11.04
C THR A 92 33.95 -38.82 -11.62
N VAL A 93 33.13 -38.24 -10.75
CA VAL A 93 32.24 -37.13 -11.09
C VAL A 93 32.55 -35.99 -10.15
N GLN A 94 32.83 -34.82 -10.71
CA GLN A 94 32.93 -33.59 -9.94
C GLN A 94 31.55 -32.95 -9.84
N VAL A 95 31.13 -32.62 -8.63
CA VAL A 95 29.85 -31.96 -8.37
C VAL A 95 30.12 -30.59 -7.76
N GLU A 96 29.49 -29.57 -8.32
CA GLU A 96 29.46 -28.22 -7.77
C GLU A 96 28.05 -27.92 -7.27
N ILE A 97 27.95 -27.54 -5.99
CA ILE A 97 26.68 -27.32 -5.31
C ILE A 97 26.64 -25.92 -4.75
N GLU A 98 25.54 -25.22 -5.00
CA GLU A 98 25.18 -23.99 -4.33
C GLU A 98 23.83 -24.11 -3.65
N GLY A 99 23.75 -23.57 -2.44
CA GLY A 99 22.53 -23.54 -1.66
C GLY A 99 22.33 -22.20 -0.94
N ALA A 100 21.12 -22.01 -0.45
CA ALA A 100 20.75 -20.86 0.36
C ALA A 100 19.93 -21.31 1.57
N SER A 101 19.98 -20.53 2.65
CA SER A 101 19.12 -20.75 3.83
C SER A 101 17.64 -20.78 3.44
N TYR A 102 16.79 -21.41 4.24
CA TYR A 102 15.34 -21.53 3.96
C TYR A 102 14.61 -20.19 3.74
N THR A 103 15.14 -19.07 4.24
CA THR A 103 14.64 -17.73 3.91
C THR A 103 14.61 -17.45 2.40
N HIS A 104 15.36 -18.20 1.59
CA HIS A 104 15.30 -18.14 0.13
C HIS A 104 13.88 -18.37 -0.41
N TYR A 105 13.05 -19.18 0.24
CA TYR A 105 11.65 -19.39 -0.18
C TYR A 105 10.80 -18.12 -0.14
N LEU A 106 11.19 -17.14 0.68
CA LEU A 106 10.54 -15.83 0.74
C LEU A 106 10.94 -14.93 -0.44
N ASP A 107 11.99 -15.25 -1.20
CA ASP A 107 12.55 -14.41 -2.28
C ASP A 107 12.33 -15.00 -3.68
N VAL A 108 11.31 -15.86 -3.86
CA VAL A 108 11.01 -16.52 -5.14
C VAL A 108 9.85 -15.87 -5.88
N ASN A 109 8.67 -15.79 -5.25
CA ASN A 109 7.43 -15.36 -5.89
C ASN A 109 7.15 -13.88 -5.62
N LEU A 110 6.59 -13.19 -6.61
CA LEU A 110 6.11 -11.81 -6.46
C LEU A 110 4.67 -11.81 -5.96
N PHE A 111 4.38 -10.97 -4.97
CA PHE A 111 3.05 -10.85 -4.37
C PHE A 111 2.48 -9.44 -4.47
N ASN A 112 1.15 -9.38 -4.42
CA ASN A 112 0.36 -8.15 -4.33
C ASN A 112 -0.58 -8.27 -3.12
N ARG A 113 -0.30 -7.56 -2.02
CA ARG A 113 -1.08 -7.58 -0.79
C ARG A 113 -1.19 -6.18 -0.18
N ALA A 114 -2.39 -5.81 0.25
CA ALA A 114 -2.64 -4.57 0.96
C ALA A 114 -2.86 -4.82 2.46
N PHE A 115 -2.03 -4.19 3.29
CA PHE A 115 -2.12 -4.18 4.75
C PHE A 115 -2.75 -2.86 5.17
N GLN A 116 -4.08 -2.88 5.35
CA GLN A 116 -4.87 -1.68 5.66
C GLN A 116 -5.05 -1.43 7.16
N ASP A 117 -4.95 -2.47 7.98
CA ASP A 117 -5.03 -2.36 9.43
C ASP A 117 -3.77 -1.69 10.00
N GLN A 118 -3.84 -0.38 10.21
CA GLN A 118 -2.70 0.42 10.71
C GLN A 118 -2.31 0.06 12.15
N ALA A 119 -3.23 -0.55 12.91
CA ALA A 119 -2.97 -1.03 14.27
C ALA A 119 -2.37 -2.45 14.30
N MET A 120 -2.29 -3.13 13.15
CA MET A 120 -1.61 -4.42 13.03
C MET A 120 -0.16 -4.29 13.48
N THR A 121 0.30 -5.25 14.29
CA THR A 121 1.69 -5.28 14.77
C THR A 121 2.63 -5.88 13.72
N TYR A 122 3.93 -5.57 13.83
CA TYR A 122 4.94 -6.23 13.00
C TYR A 122 4.88 -7.76 13.14
N GLN A 123 4.64 -8.30 14.34
CA GLN A 123 4.42 -9.74 14.53
C GLN A 123 3.28 -10.28 13.68
N THR A 124 2.12 -9.63 13.74
CA THR A 124 0.95 -10.07 12.97
C THR A 124 1.21 -9.96 11.45
N LEU A 125 1.94 -8.94 11.02
CA LEU A 125 2.36 -8.78 9.62
C LEU A 125 3.23 -9.95 9.19
N VAL A 126 4.25 -10.30 9.97
CA VAL A 126 5.15 -11.38 9.56
C VAL A 126 4.47 -12.75 9.65
N ASP A 127 3.69 -13.02 10.69
CA ASP A 127 2.89 -14.24 10.79
C ASP A 127 1.94 -14.39 9.59
N THR A 128 1.36 -13.27 9.11
CA THR A 128 0.49 -13.28 7.92
C THR A 128 1.25 -13.67 6.65
N ILE A 129 2.52 -13.30 6.55
CA ILE A 129 3.41 -13.64 5.44
C ILE A 129 3.86 -15.10 5.55
N THR A 130 4.36 -15.51 6.70
CA THR A 130 5.05 -16.79 6.84
C THR A 130 4.12 -17.99 7.00
N LYS A 131 2.88 -17.80 7.48
CA LYS A 131 1.88 -18.88 7.60
C LYS A 131 1.54 -19.59 6.28
N THR A 132 1.82 -18.96 5.13
CA THR A 132 1.59 -19.59 3.81
C THR A 132 2.67 -20.62 3.44
N TYR A 133 3.73 -20.73 4.23
CA TYR A 133 4.86 -21.62 3.97
C TYR A 133 4.85 -22.84 4.91
N TYR A 134 4.98 -24.03 4.32
CA TYR A 134 4.91 -25.34 5.00
C TYR A 134 5.95 -25.53 6.13
N LYS A 135 6.99 -24.69 6.20
CA LYS A 135 8.08 -24.77 7.18
C LYS A 135 8.32 -23.47 7.95
N ALA A 136 7.34 -22.60 8.18
CA ALA A 136 7.54 -21.44 9.04
C ALA A 136 7.32 -21.80 10.52
N LEU A 137 8.24 -21.44 11.43
CA LEU A 137 7.98 -21.47 12.88
C LEU A 137 8.33 -20.12 13.48
N GLY A 138 7.56 -19.76 14.52
CA GLY A 138 7.53 -18.45 15.19
C GLY A 138 8.87 -17.74 15.30
N GLU A 139 8.80 -16.45 15.00
CA GLU A 139 9.93 -15.56 14.88
C GLU A 139 10.22 -14.84 16.19
N GLU A 140 11.49 -14.54 16.42
CA GLU A 140 11.89 -13.64 17.48
C GLU A 140 12.08 -12.25 16.86
N LEU A 141 11.02 -11.45 16.91
CA LEU A 141 10.98 -10.12 16.33
C LEU A 141 11.37 -9.07 17.37
N ALA A 142 12.45 -8.33 17.12
CA ALA A 142 12.63 -7.08 17.84
C ALA A 142 11.50 -6.12 17.41
N ASN A 143 10.81 -5.52 18.38
CA ASN A 143 9.63 -4.66 18.16
C ASN A 143 8.37 -5.39 17.65
N ALA A 144 8.21 -6.67 18.00
CA ALA A 144 7.04 -7.50 17.67
C ALA A 144 5.69 -6.78 17.85
N ASP A 145 5.53 -6.04 18.95
CA ASP A 145 4.27 -5.39 19.36
C ASP A 145 4.05 -4.00 18.75
N LYS A 146 5.04 -3.43 18.05
CA LYS A 146 4.86 -2.11 17.46
C LYS A 146 3.84 -2.18 16.32
N PRO A 147 2.88 -1.24 16.24
CA PRO A 147 1.99 -1.13 15.09
C PRO A 147 2.75 -0.72 13.83
N ILE A 148 2.23 -1.08 12.66
CA ILE A 148 2.76 -0.63 11.37
C ILE A 148 2.43 0.85 11.08
N GLU A 149 1.43 1.40 11.77
CA GLU A 149 0.97 2.81 11.82
C GLU A 149 0.48 3.42 10.50
N THR A 150 0.86 2.86 9.36
CA THR A 150 0.52 3.40 8.04
C THR A 150 -0.01 2.33 7.11
N PHE A 151 -0.82 2.76 6.15
CA PHE A 151 -1.18 1.90 5.01
C PHE A 151 0.09 1.35 4.37
N THR A 152 0.08 0.06 4.04
CA THR A 152 1.25 -0.61 3.49
C THR A 152 0.84 -1.52 2.35
N LEU A 153 1.51 -1.36 1.22
CA LEU A 153 1.24 -2.12 0.01
C LEU A 153 2.48 -2.94 -0.36
N GLN A 154 2.36 -4.27 -0.35
CA GLN A 154 3.29 -5.15 -1.04
C GLN A 154 2.82 -5.23 -2.49
N TYR A 155 3.60 -4.72 -3.45
CA TYR A 155 3.22 -4.71 -4.86
C TYR A 155 4.39 -5.15 -5.74
N GLN A 156 4.23 -6.27 -6.43
CA GLN A 156 5.28 -6.90 -7.20
C GLN A 156 6.59 -6.99 -6.41
N GLU A 157 6.52 -7.35 -5.13
CA GLU A 157 7.68 -7.60 -4.26
C GLU A 157 7.63 -9.05 -3.83
N THR A 158 8.80 -9.66 -3.69
CA THR A 158 8.89 -10.92 -2.95
C THR A 158 8.63 -10.68 -1.47
N ASP A 159 8.36 -11.74 -0.72
CA ASP A 159 8.15 -11.64 0.73
C ASP A 159 9.42 -11.20 1.45
N TRP A 160 10.59 -11.63 0.98
CA TRP A 160 11.87 -11.17 1.52
C TRP A 160 12.14 -9.69 1.23
N GLN A 161 11.87 -9.23 0.00
CA GLN A 161 12.00 -7.81 -0.36
C GLN A 161 11.06 -6.95 0.50
N PHE A 162 9.82 -7.39 0.65
CA PHE A 162 8.82 -6.73 1.48
C PHE A 162 9.24 -6.68 2.95
N LEU A 163 9.66 -7.80 3.53
CA LEU A 163 10.12 -7.88 4.92
C LEU A 163 11.35 -6.99 5.17
N LYS A 164 12.32 -6.94 4.25
CA LYS A 164 13.46 -6.02 4.35
C LYS A 164 13.01 -4.56 4.32
N ARG A 165 12.03 -4.23 3.48
CA ARG A 165 11.43 -2.89 3.44
C ARG A 165 10.71 -2.55 4.74
N MET A 166 9.96 -3.50 5.31
CA MET A 166 9.33 -3.34 6.61
C MET A 166 10.35 -3.13 7.73
N ALA A 167 11.43 -3.93 7.77
CA ALA A 167 12.51 -3.77 8.74
C ALA A 167 13.20 -2.41 8.62
N SER A 168 13.37 -1.91 7.39
CA SER A 168 13.98 -0.60 7.14
C SER A 168 13.18 0.58 7.71
N ARG A 169 11.86 0.45 7.91
CA ARG A 169 11.03 1.47 8.58
C ARG A 169 11.39 1.65 10.05
N LEU A 170 11.94 0.60 10.66
CA LEU A 170 12.47 0.60 12.02
C LEU A 170 14.00 0.78 12.05
N HIS A 171 14.62 1.08 10.91
CA HIS A 171 16.06 1.21 10.73
C HIS A 171 16.89 -0.03 11.07
N ILE A 172 16.26 -1.21 11.00
CA ILE A 172 16.89 -2.51 11.24
C ILE A 172 16.88 -3.36 9.97
N GLY A 173 17.64 -4.45 9.98
CA GLY A 173 17.69 -5.42 8.88
C GLY A 173 17.30 -6.82 9.36
N LEU A 174 17.43 -7.82 8.48
CA LEU A 174 17.06 -9.20 8.77
C LEU A 174 18.31 -10.09 8.93
N VAL A 175 18.21 -11.12 9.77
CA VAL A 175 19.26 -12.14 9.94
C VAL A 175 18.65 -13.54 9.84
N PRO A 176 18.98 -14.34 8.80
CA PRO A 176 18.57 -15.74 8.75
C PRO A 176 19.05 -16.54 9.97
N GLU A 177 18.20 -17.47 10.43
CA GLU A 177 18.52 -18.43 11.48
C GLU A 177 18.59 -19.82 10.82
N VAL A 178 19.73 -20.50 10.92
CA VAL A 178 20.05 -21.72 10.13
C VAL A 178 20.33 -22.95 10.99
N THR A 179 20.00 -22.92 12.28
CA THR A 179 20.19 -24.06 13.20
C THR A 179 18.98 -25.00 13.24
N ARG A 180 17.97 -24.77 12.40
CA ARG A 180 16.72 -25.53 12.36
C ARG A 180 16.24 -25.74 10.93
N GLU A 181 15.43 -26.78 10.72
CA GLU A 181 14.91 -27.16 9.40
C GLU A 181 13.64 -26.38 9.03
N ASN A 182 13.69 -25.06 9.11
CA ASN A 182 12.51 -24.21 8.93
C ASN A 182 12.88 -22.78 8.45
N ILE A 183 11.92 -22.05 7.89
CA ILE A 183 12.06 -20.62 7.62
C ILE A 183 12.03 -19.91 8.97
N LYS A 184 13.19 -19.38 9.37
CA LYS A 184 13.34 -18.56 10.57
C LYS A 184 14.38 -17.48 10.33
N PHE A 185 14.12 -16.31 10.88
CA PHE A 185 15.02 -15.17 10.85
C PHE A 185 14.73 -14.25 12.04
N TYR A 186 15.71 -13.42 12.37
CA TYR A 186 15.57 -12.33 13.30
C TYR A 186 15.25 -11.04 12.54
N PHE A 187 14.35 -10.25 13.11
CA PHE A 187 14.00 -8.93 12.62
C PHE A 187 14.71 -7.90 13.48
N GLY A 188 15.90 -7.52 13.05
CA GLY A 188 16.92 -6.88 13.87
C GLY A 188 18.17 -7.75 14.01
N MET A 189 19.26 -7.12 14.47
CA MET A 189 20.47 -7.82 14.86
C MET A 189 20.20 -8.56 16.18
N PRO A 190 20.28 -9.91 16.23
CA PRO A 190 20.17 -10.63 17.49
C PRO A 190 21.44 -10.42 18.32
N GLU A 191 21.28 -10.44 19.64
CA GLU A 191 22.42 -10.51 20.56
C GLU A 191 22.63 -11.97 20.97
N LEU A 192 23.52 -12.68 20.27
CA LEU A 192 23.71 -14.13 20.44
C LEU A 192 24.71 -14.44 21.56
N LYS A 193 26.01 -14.50 21.24
CA LYS A 193 27.06 -14.89 22.19
C LYS A 193 28.12 -13.80 22.35
N GLU A 194 28.48 -13.49 23.60
CA GLU A 194 29.68 -12.70 23.91
C GLU A 194 30.94 -13.53 23.65
N ARG A 195 31.87 -12.98 22.86
CA ARG A 195 33.10 -13.65 22.44
C ARG A 195 34.36 -13.06 23.07
N GLY A 196 34.22 -12.09 23.97
CA GLY A 196 35.34 -11.45 24.68
C GLY A 196 35.96 -10.30 23.91
N VAL A 197 37.27 -10.07 24.13
CA VAL A 197 38.02 -8.96 23.56
C VAL A 197 38.67 -9.36 22.23
N LEU A 198 38.37 -8.63 21.16
CA LEU A 198 38.80 -8.95 19.79
C LEU A 198 40.33 -9.11 19.68
N LYS A 199 41.10 -8.20 20.29
CA LYS A 199 42.58 -8.22 20.27
C LYS A 199 43.18 -9.45 20.96
N GLU A 200 42.44 -10.10 21.84
CA GLU A 200 42.89 -11.26 22.61
C GLU A 200 42.51 -12.59 21.93
N ILE A 201 41.37 -12.61 21.23
CA ILE A 201 40.80 -13.85 20.67
C ILE A 201 41.18 -14.12 19.22
N ALA A 202 41.58 -13.10 18.45
CA ALA A 202 41.90 -13.28 17.04
C ALA A 202 42.82 -12.18 16.49
N PRO A 203 43.73 -12.51 15.55
CA PRO A 203 44.46 -11.50 14.79
C PRO A 203 43.51 -10.76 13.83
N PHE A 204 43.42 -9.44 13.97
CA PHE A 204 42.78 -8.59 12.98
C PHE A 204 43.71 -8.38 11.78
N TYR A 205 43.15 -8.32 10.57
CA TYR A 205 43.90 -8.11 9.33
C TYR A 205 43.38 -6.94 8.50
N GLY A 206 42.26 -6.31 8.91
CA GLY A 206 41.67 -5.20 8.19
C GLY A 206 40.90 -4.24 9.10
N ILE A 207 40.97 -2.96 8.77
CA ILE A 207 40.10 -1.91 9.32
C ILE A 207 39.47 -1.20 8.13
N ARG A 208 38.14 -1.10 8.14
CA ARG A 208 37.36 -0.47 7.07
C ARG A 208 36.51 0.65 7.64
N LYS A 209 36.46 1.78 6.94
CA LYS A 209 35.59 2.92 7.27
C LYS A 209 34.54 3.08 6.17
N ARG A 210 33.27 2.83 6.48
CA ARG A 210 32.17 2.83 5.50
C ARG A 210 31.53 4.22 5.38
N LEU A 211 32.30 5.20 4.87
CA LEU A 211 31.87 6.60 4.78
C LEU A 211 30.67 6.84 3.85
N ARG A 212 30.52 6.02 2.80
CA ARG A 212 29.35 6.10 1.91
C ARG A 212 28.07 5.80 2.69
N ASP A 213 28.06 4.69 3.40
CA ASP A 213 26.90 4.22 4.18
C ASP A 213 26.49 5.26 5.22
N TYR A 214 27.46 5.84 5.94
CA TYR A 214 27.23 6.94 6.87
C TYR A 214 26.55 8.14 6.20
N ARG A 215 27.11 8.64 5.10
CA ARG A 215 26.57 9.83 4.40
C ARG A 215 25.19 9.56 3.81
N GLU A 216 24.95 8.36 3.29
CA GLU A 216 23.63 7.97 2.78
C GLU A 216 22.57 7.90 3.89
N LEU A 217 22.93 7.40 5.09
CA LEU A 217 22.03 7.34 6.24
C LEU A 217 21.68 8.73 6.77
N ILE A 218 22.66 9.62 6.96
CA ILE A 218 22.41 11.02 7.36
C ILE A 218 21.53 11.73 6.31
N ALA A 219 21.82 11.56 5.02
CA ALA A 219 21.01 12.14 3.95
C ALA A 219 19.57 11.60 3.92
N SER A 220 19.31 10.42 4.50
CA SER A 220 17.97 9.85 4.65
C SER A 220 17.19 10.36 5.87
N GLY A 221 17.78 11.25 6.68
CA GLY A 221 17.14 11.88 7.84
C GLY A 221 17.44 11.21 9.19
N ILE A 222 18.29 10.17 9.22
CA ILE A 222 18.71 9.50 10.46
C ILE A 222 19.87 10.30 11.05
N SER A 223 19.71 10.88 12.24
CA SER A 223 20.68 11.81 12.84
C SER A 223 21.34 11.29 14.12
N ASP A 224 20.91 10.13 14.62
CA ASP A 224 21.42 9.53 15.86
C ASP A 224 22.60 8.57 15.62
N VAL A 225 23.32 8.75 14.51
CA VAL A 225 24.51 7.98 14.15
C VAL A 225 25.72 8.91 14.00
N VAL A 226 26.90 8.42 14.38
CA VAL A 226 28.17 9.12 14.22
C VAL A 226 29.08 8.40 13.24
N GLU A 227 30.06 9.11 12.68
CA GLU A 227 30.97 8.54 11.68
C GLU A 227 31.74 7.31 12.20
N ASP A 228 32.06 7.28 13.50
CA ASP A 228 32.76 6.16 14.16
C ASP A 228 31.92 4.88 14.24
N ASP A 229 30.60 4.97 14.17
CA ASP A 229 29.72 3.80 14.10
C ASP A 229 29.99 2.96 12.84
N PHE A 230 30.55 3.58 11.79
CA PHE A 230 30.81 2.95 10.49
C PHE A 230 32.23 2.41 10.35
N LEU A 231 32.93 2.28 11.48
CA LEU A 231 34.17 1.52 11.56
C LEU A 231 33.86 0.03 11.66
N SER A 232 34.54 -0.78 10.84
CA SER A 232 34.52 -2.23 10.93
C SER A 232 35.91 -2.82 10.99
N PHE A 233 36.02 -3.92 11.72
CA PHE A 233 37.26 -4.66 11.91
C PHE A 233 37.11 -6.05 11.34
N ASP A 234 38.12 -6.46 10.57
CA ASP A 234 38.17 -7.77 9.93
C ASP A 234 39.18 -8.64 10.66
N PHE A 235 38.75 -9.84 11.05
CA PHE A 235 39.60 -10.78 11.77
C PHE A 235 39.39 -12.21 11.27
N LYS A 236 40.40 -13.04 11.55
CA LYS A 236 40.46 -14.44 11.15
C LYS A 236 40.57 -15.32 12.39
N THR A 237 39.80 -16.40 12.43
CA THR A 237 39.74 -17.33 13.56
C THR A 237 39.48 -18.75 13.08
N ASP A 238 39.80 -19.72 13.92
CA ASP A 238 39.55 -21.14 13.68
C ASP A 238 38.29 -21.61 14.44
N GLU A 239 37.59 -20.69 15.12
CA GLU A 239 36.32 -20.94 15.79
C GLU A 239 35.12 -20.54 14.92
N LEU A 240 33.97 -21.16 15.19
CA LEU A 240 32.70 -20.75 14.57
C LEU A 240 32.24 -19.40 15.13
N PHE A 241 31.87 -18.47 14.26
CA PHE A 241 31.17 -17.23 14.61
C PHE A 241 29.86 -17.13 13.81
N ASN A 242 28.81 -16.64 14.44
CA ASN A 242 27.53 -16.39 13.81
C ASN A 242 27.23 -14.88 13.74
N ILE A 243 26.38 -14.50 12.79
CA ILE A 243 25.85 -13.13 12.73
C ILE A 243 25.10 -12.84 14.03
N GLY A 244 25.44 -11.74 14.71
CA GLY A 244 24.89 -11.40 16.02
C GLY A 244 25.72 -11.86 17.23
N ASP A 245 26.77 -12.67 17.02
CA ASP A 245 27.83 -12.77 18.03
C ASP A 245 28.50 -11.40 18.19
N TYR A 246 28.98 -11.09 19.39
CA TYR A 246 29.59 -9.78 19.67
C TYR A 246 30.89 -9.87 20.46
N VAL A 247 31.76 -8.89 20.20
CA VAL A 247 33.08 -8.72 20.82
C VAL A 247 33.24 -7.28 21.32
N TYR A 248 34.22 -7.07 22.19
CA TYR A 248 34.70 -5.74 22.55
C TYR A 248 36.04 -5.48 21.86
N LEU A 249 36.30 -4.24 21.43
CA LEU A 249 37.56 -3.92 20.76
C LEU A 249 38.77 -4.08 21.69
N ASP A 250 38.63 -3.61 22.93
CA ASP A 250 39.66 -3.64 23.97
C ASP A 250 39.01 -3.82 25.35
N SER A 251 39.78 -4.36 26.29
CA SER A 251 39.45 -4.53 27.70
C SER A 251 39.08 -3.22 28.41
N ASP A 252 39.70 -2.11 28.01
CA ASP A 252 39.46 -0.77 28.55
C ASP A 252 38.21 -0.09 27.97
N ASN A 253 37.67 -0.58 26.83
CA ASN A 253 36.54 0.02 26.13
C ASN A 253 35.35 -0.96 26.03
N LYS A 254 34.88 -1.43 27.20
CA LYS A 254 33.72 -2.33 27.32
C LYS A 254 32.38 -1.71 26.86
N ASN A 255 32.35 -0.41 26.57
CA ASN A 255 31.12 0.26 26.13
C ASN A 255 30.88 0.18 24.62
N ALA A 256 31.87 -0.28 23.83
CA ALA A 256 31.75 -0.40 22.37
C ALA A 256 31.59 -1.86 21.95
N LYS A 257 30.37 -2.40 22.07
CA LYS A 257 30.01 -3.71 21.49
C LYS A 257 30.12 -3.67 19.97
N LEU A 258 30.85 -4.62 19.39
CA LEU A 258 30.95 -4.82 17.95
C LEU A 258 30.28 -6.15 17.58
N TYR A 259 29.28 -6.09 16.71
CA TYR A 259 28.52 -7.26 16.28
C TYR A 259 29.07 -7.80 14.97
N VAL A 260 29.15 -9.14 14.87
CA VAL A 260 29.47 -9.83 13.62
C VAL A 260 28.32 -9.60 12.65
N TYR A 261 28.59 -8.93 11.53
CA TYR A 261 27.61 -8.66 10.48
C TYR A 261 27.95 -9.37 9.16
N GLN A 262 29.15 -9.93 9.06
CA GLN A 262 29.57 -10.80 7.96
C GLN A 262 30.48 -11.90 8.52
N ALA A 263 30.24 -13.14 8.10
CA ALA A 263 31.09 -14.28 8.42
C ALA A 263 31.22 -15.20 7.20
N THR A 264 32.45 -15.48 6.78
CA THR A 264 32.76 -16.42 5.71
C THR A 264 33.56 -17.59 6.27
N MET A 265 32.97 -18.78 6.21
CA MET A 265 33.57 -20.02 6.68
C MET A 265 34.11 -20.79 5.48
N THR A 266 35.34 -21.27 5.54
CA THR A 266 36.00 -21.99 4.44
C THR A 266 37.01 -23.02 4.95
N LEU A 267 37.52 -23.86 4.04
CA LEU A 267 38.59 -24.82 4.29
C LEU A 267 39.85 -24.36 3.53
N GLU A 268 40.93 -24.05 4.24
CA GLU A 268 42.25 -23.80 3.68
C GLU A 268 43.08 -25.09 3.78
N GLY A 269 43.08 -25.88 2.70
CA GLY A 269 43.51 -27.27 2.78
C GLY A 269 42.55 -28.04 3.69
N SER A 270 43.06 -28.64 4.77
CA SER A 270 42.24 -29.34 5.77
C SER A 270 41.89 -28.49 7.00
N LEU A 271 42.29 -27.21 7.03
CA LEU A 271 42.09 -26.35 8.18
C LEU A 271 40.86 -25.47 8.00
N PHE A 272 39.92 -25.56 8.93
CA PHE A 272 38.79 -24.65 9.00
C PHE A 272 39.23 -23.22 9.30
N ARG A 273 38.70 -22.26 8.55
CA ARG A 273 38.90 -20.82 8.79
C ARG A 273 37.58 -20.08 8.73
N CYS A 274 37.39 -19.17 9.67
CA CYS A 274 36.30 -18.21 9.68
C CYS A 274 36.85 -16.79 9.56
N TYR A 275 36.40 -16.08 8.53
CA TYR A 275 36.68 -14.68 8.26
C TYR A 275 35.48 -13.85 8.66
N CYS A 276 35.65 -12.98 9.65
CA CYS A 276 34.55 -12.19 10.21
C CYS A 276 34.79 -10.70 10.03
N ALA A 277 33.70 -9.95 9.89
CA ALA A 277 33.68 -8.50 9.99
C ALA A 277 32.73 -8.09 11.12
N VAL A 278 33.22 -7.22 12.01
CA VAL A 278 32.44 -6.69 13.14
C VAL A 278 32.28 -5.18 13.04
N SER A 279 31.15 -4.65 13.51
CA SER A 279 30.87 -3.21 13.51
C SER A 279 29.94 -2.83 14.68
N PRO A 280 29.96 -1.59 15.17
CA PRO A 280 28.95 -1.09 16.10
C PRO A 280 27.52 -1.27 15.56
N LEU A 281 26.57 -1.54 16.45
CA LEU A 281 25.17 -1.78 16.05
C LEU A 281 24.55 -0.60 15.28
N TYR A 282 24.86 0.64 15.69
CA TYR A 282 24.37 1.86 15.03
C TYR A 282 24.86 1.97 13.58
N GLY A 283 26.07 1.46 13.28
CA GLY A 283 26.63 1.45 11.92
C GLY A 283 26.05 0.37 11.01
N LEU A 284 25.15 -0.45 11.54
CA LEU A 284 24.41 -1.49 10.82
C LEU A 284 22.94 -1.08 10.57
N LYS A 285 22.54 0.13 10.97
CA LYS A 285 21.20 0.65 10.68
C LYS A 285 20.91 0.66 9.19
N GLN A 286 19.66 0.39 8.84
CA GLN A 286 19.19 0.39 7.45
C GLN A 286 18.48 1.70 7.12
N LYS A 287 18.77 2.27 5.95
CA LYS A 287 18.00 3.40 5.42
C LYS A 287 16.59 2.94 5.07
N LYS A 288 15.57 3.76 5.34
CA LYS A 288 14.19 3.46 4.96
C LYS A 288 14.13 3.28 3.44
N THR A 289 13.65 2.12 2.99
CA THR A 289 13.46 1.81 1.58
C THR A 289 11.99 1.94 1.19
N TYR A 290 11.74 2.20 -0.08
CA TYR A 290 10.42 2.36 -0.67
C TYR A 290 10.29 1.42 -1.86
N ASN A 291 9.06 1.05 -2.21
CA ASN A 291 8.82 0.26 -3.41
C ASN A 291 8.66 1.20 -4.61
N PRO A 292 9.64 1.33 -5.53
CA PRO A 292 9.53 2.26 -6.65
C PRO A 292 8.44 1.86 -7.65
N ARG A 293 8.05 0.58 -7.69
CA ARG A 293 7.08 0.02 -8.67
C ARG A 293 5.67 0.54 -8.47
N ILE A 294 5.35 1.15 -7.32
CA ILE A 294 4.03 1.75 -7.09
C ILE A 294 3.92 3.16 -7.68
N THR A 295 5.02 3.78 -8.10
CA THR A 295 4.98 5.13 -8.69
C THR A 295 4.14 5.13 -9.96
N GLY A 296 3.09 5.95 -10.00
CA GLY A 296 2.14 6.01 -11.10
C GLY A 296 1.09 4.90 -11.12
N LEU A 297 1.08 4.01 -10.13
CA LEU A 297 0.12 2.91 -10.03
C LEU A 297 -1.28 3.43 -9.69
N SER A 298 -2.30 2.84 -10.30
CA SER A 298 -3.70 3.02 -9.92
C SER A 298 -4.31 1.67 -9.57
N LEU A 299 -4.87 1.54 -8.37
CA LEU A 299 -5.52 0.32 -7.89
C LEU A 299 -7.01 0.56 -7.71
N GLU A 300 -7.82 -0.34 -8.23
CA GLU A 300 -9.26 -0.28 -8.00
C GLU A 300 -9.60 -0.68 -6.56
N GLY A 301 -10.46 0.09 -5.92
CA GLY A 301 -10.98 -0.16 -4.58
C GLY A 301 -12.46 0.21 -4.48
N LYS A 302 -13.13 -0.26 -3.43
CA LYS A 302 -14.53 0.07 -3.15
C LYS A 302 -14.63 1.05 -1.99
N ILE A 303 -15.46 2.08 -2.13
CA ILE A 303 -15.74 3.01 -1.04
C ILE A 303 -16.60 2.31 0.00
N VAL A 304 -16.14 2.33 1.25
CA VAL A 304 -16.87 1.79 2.39
C VAL A 304 -17.41 2.87 3.31
N ALA A 305 -16.83 4.08 3.27
CA ALA A 305 -17.34 5.26 3.95
C ALA A 305 -16.85 6.53 3.23
N VAL A 306 -17.61 7.61 3.35
CA VAL A 306 -17.26 8.94 2.86
C VAL A 306 -17.07 9.87 4.06
N GLY A 307 -16.17 10.85 3.93
CA GLY A 307 -15.81 11.79 4.98
C GLY A 307 -16.98 12.60 5.53
N GLY A 308 -16.92 12.92 6.83
CA GLY A 308 -17.96 13.63 7.59
C GLY A 308 -17.58 15.07 7.97
N ALA A 309 -18.23 15.64 8.99
CA ALA A 309 -18.15 17.07 9.35
C ALA A 309 -16.80 17.57 9.93
N ASP A 310 -15.83 16.69 10.13
CA ASP A 310 -14.54 16.97 10.80
C ASP A 310 -13.38 17.11 9.79
N SER A 311 -12.13 16.84 10.20
CA SER A 311 -10.94 16.93 9.33
C SER A 311 -10.89 15.92 8.18
N SER A 312 -11.90 15.05 8.07
CA SER A 312 -12.04 14.02 7.03
C SER A 312 -12.93 14.42 5.86
N LYS A 313 -13.45 15.67 5.78
CA LYS A 313 -14.37 16.11 4.71
C LYS A 313 -13.94 15.69 3.30
N ASP A 314 -12.65 15.82 2.98
CA ASP A 314 -12.09 15.50 1.66
C ASP A 314 -11.48 14.10 1.58
N TYR A 315 -11.91 13.17 2.43
CA TYR A 315 -11.40 11.81 2.47
C TYR A 315 -12.51 10.79 2.22
N VAL A 316 -12.10 9.66 1.64
CA VAL A 316 -12.94 8.48 1.48
C VAL A 316 -12.22 7.28 2.06
N LYS A 317 -12.97 6.39 2.69
CA LYS A 317 -12.46 5.12 3.21
C LYS A 317 -12.60 4.07 2.12
N VAL A 318 -11.48 3.50 1.68
CA VAL A 318 -11.42 2.58 0.53
C VAL A 318 -10.96 1.21 0.98
N LEU A 319 -11.77 0.19 0.68
CA LEU A 319 -11.38 -1.22 0.84
C LEU A 319 -10.77 -1.72 -0.47
N LEU A 320 -9.58 -2.31 -0.39
CA LEU A 320 -8.87 -2.83 -1.55
C LEU A 320 -9.10 -4.34 -1.72
N PRO A 321 -9.36 -4.85 -2.95
CA PRO A 321 -9.64 -6.27 -3.18
C PRO A 321 -8.49 -7.21 -2.79
N MET A 322 -7.25 -6.75 -2.92
CA MET A 322 -6.04 -7.49 -2.50
C MET A 322 -5.70 -7.28 -1.01
N GLY A 323 -6.65 -6.81 -0.21
CA GLY A 323 -6.50 -6.66 1.23
C GLY A 323 -6.29 -8.00 1.94
N VAL A 324 -5.36 -8.04 2.89
CA VAL A 324 -5.17 -9.22 3.76
C VAL A 324 -6.31 -9.42 4.77
N SER A 325 -7.18 -8.41 4.89
CA SER A 325 -8.40 -8.43 5.69
C SER A 325 -9.55 -7.84 4.87
N THR A 326 -10.74 -8.41 5.04
CA THR A 326 -11.99 -7.92 4.43
C THR A 326 -12.79 -7.03 5.38
N ASP A 327 -12.26 -6.72 6.56
CA ASP A 327 -12.90 -5.88 7.56
C ASP A 327 -12.92 -4.42 7.10
N LYS A 328 -14.13 -3.91 6.83
CA LYS A 328 -14.37 -2.54 6.38
C LYS A 328 -13.95 -1.52 7.44
N GLU A 329 -13.93 -1.88 8.72
CA GLU A 329 -13.50 -0.98 9.78
C GLU A 329 -11.99 -0.72 9.76
N LYS A 330 -11.23 -1.70 9.26
CA LYS A 330 -9.77 -1.62 9.12
C LYS A 330 -9.32 -1.01 7.78
N ALA A 331 -10.25 -0.68 6.88
CA ALA A 331 -9.92 0.00 5.62
C ALA A 331 -9.33 1.40 5.89
N CYS A 332 -8.50 1.89 4.96
CA CYS A 332 -7.80 3.17 5.13
C CYS A 332 -8.56 4.35 4.51
N TRP A 333 -8.39 5.52 5.13
CA TRP A 333 -8.83 6.79 4.58
C TRP A 333 -7.79 7.35 3.60
N PHE A 334 -8.25 7.75 2.42
CA PHE A 334 -7.44 8.38 1.39
C PHE A 334 -8.07 9.69 0.96
N ARG A 335 -7.24 10.67 0.61
CA ARG A 335 -7.72 11.97 0.13
C ARG A 335 -8.42 11.78 -1.21
N TYR A 336 -9.56 12.44 -1.39
CA TYR A 336 -10.25 12.53 -2.68
C TYR A 336 -9.70 13.72 -3.47
N ALA A 337 -9.19 13.46 -4.67
CA ALA A 337 -8.72 14.48 -5.58
C ALA A 337 -9.90 15.03 -6.39
N THR A 338 -10.09 16.35 -6.33
CA THR A 338 -11.11 17.05 -7.14
C THR A 338 -10.47 17.77 -8.33
N PRO A 339 -11.13 17.80 -9.50
CA PRO A 339 -10.65 18.50 -10.70
C PRO A 339 -10.43 20.01 -10.54
N TYR A 340 -11.12 20.68 -9.61
CA TYR A 340 -11.02 22.14 -9.44
C TYR A 340 -11.30 22.56 -8.01
N THR A 341 -10.38 23.33 -7.44
CA THR A 341 -10.56 24.01 -6.14
C THR A 341 -9.97 25.42 -6.25
N ALA A 342 -10.67 26.41 -5.69
CA ALA A 342 -10.16 27.77 -5.59
C ALA A 342 -10.43 28.34 -4.19
N ALA A 343 -9.33 28.62 -3.48
CA ALA A 343 -9.23 29.41 -2.26
C ALA A 343 -10.41 29.24 -1.26
N GLY A 344 -10.78 27.99 -0.96
CA GLY A 344 -11.72 27.63 0.12
C GLY A 344 -13.21 27.93 -0.13
N ASN A 345 -13.58 28.61 -1.20
CA ASN A 345 -14.95 29.10 -1.40
C ASN A 345 -15.64 28.61 -2.68
N THR A 346 -14.89 28.08 -3.65
CA THR A 346 -15.44 27.57 -4.92
C THR A 346 -14.66 26.34 -5.38
N GLY A 347 -15.32 25.39 -6.02
CA GLY A 347 -14.70 24.15 -6.45
C GLY A 347 -15.69 23.18 -7.10
N TRP A 348 -15.16 22.22 -7.85
CA TRP A 348 -15.91 21.03 -8.23
C TRP A 348 -15.90 20.08 -7.03
N TYR A 349 -17.05 19.74 -6.47
CA TYR A 349 -17.09 18.78 -5.37
C TYR A 349 -18.18 17.76 -5.63
N TRP A 350 -17.74 16.58 -6.07
CA TRP A 350 -18.60 15.47 -6.45
C TRP A 350 -18.09 14.21 -5.75
N MET A 351 -18.34 14.12 -4.45
CA MET A 351 -17.90 12.99 -3.64
C MET A 351 -18.58 11.70 -4.15
N PRO A 352 -17.83 10.62 -4.42
CA PRO A 352 -18.45 9.37 -4.82
C PRO A 352 -19.28 8.74 -3.69
N GLU A 353 -20.17 7.83 -4.03
CA GLU A 353 -21.10 7.22 -3.08
C GLU A 353 -20.53 5.95 -2.44
N VAL A 354 -21.10 5.53 -1.30
CA VAL A 354 -20.72 4.25 -0.67
C VAL A 354 -21.04 3.11 -1.64
N ASN A 355 -20.10 2.18 -1.75
CA ASN A 355 -20.03 1.08 -2.72
C ASN A 355 -19.58 1.44 -4.15
N ASP A 356 -19.29 2.71 -4.44
CA ASP A 356 -18.66 3.06 -5.71
C ASP A 356 -17.28 2.43 -5.85
N SER A 357 -16.96 2.01 -7.07
CA SER A 357 -15.61 1.58 -7.43
C SER A 357 -14.78 2.80 -7.82
N VAL A 358 -13.57 2.92 -7.27
CA VAL A 358 -12.68 4.07 -7.47
C VAL A 358 -11.24 3.63 -7.75
N LEU A 359 -10.44 4.53 -8.33
CA LEU A 359 -9.00 4.33 -8.49
C LEU A 359 -8.23 5.05 -7.38
N LEU A 360 -7.49 4.27 -6.58
CA LEU A 360 -6.47 4.74 -5.65
C LEU A 360 -5.14 4.89 -6.42
N TYR A 361 -4.72 6.13 -6.63
CA TYR A 361 -3.53 6.50 -7.36
C TYR A 361 -2.34 6.79 -6.43
N PHE A 362 -1.16 6.32 -6.82
CA PHE A 362 0.11 6.52 -6.12
C PHE A 362 1.00 7.45 -6.94
N PRO A 363 1.07 8.76 -6.64
CA PRO A 363 1.88 9.70 -7.43
C PRO A 363 3.39 9.46 -7.28
N THR A 364 3.81 8.90 -6.15
CA THR A 364 5.22 8.60 -5.83
C THR A 364 5.35 7.20 -5.24
N CYS A 365 6.55 6.83 -4.83
CA CYS A 365 6.82 5.56 -4.14
C CYS A 365 6.42 5.56 -2.64
N LYS A 366 5.84 6.66 -2.14
CA LYS A 366 5.38 6.81 -0.76
C LYS A 366 3.90 6.47 -0.64
N GLU A 367 3.57 5.43 0.12
CA GLU A 367 2.18 5.01 0.29
C GLU A 367 1.30 6.09 0.95
N GLU A 368 1.88 6.97 1.76
CA GLU A 368 1.18 8.09 2.41
C GLU A 368 0.69 9.19 1.46
N GLU A 369 1.21 9.24 0.23
CA GLU A 369 0.82 10.23 -0.78
C GLU A 369 -0.30 9.72 -1.70
N ALA A 370 -0.82 8.52 -1.44
CA ALA A 370 -1.89 7.91 -2.23
C ALA A 370 -3.20 8.69 -2.12
N MET A 371 -3.91 8.82 -3.24
CA MET A 371 -5.16 9.59 -3.33
C MET A 371 -6.16 8.94 -4.29
N VAL A 372 -7.45 9.15 -4.05
CA VAL A 372 -8.52 8.70 -4.93
C VAL A 372 -8.72 9.73 -6.04
N THR A 373 -8.63 9.31 -7.30
CA THR A 373 -8.64 10.23 -8.45
C THR A 373 -9.92 10.20 -9.29
N THR A 374 -10.52 9.03 -9.46
CA THR A 374 -11.73 8.89 -10.28
C THR A 374 -12.55 7.70 -9.83
N SER A 375 -13.86 7.75 -10.09
CA SER A 375 -14.72 6.58 -10.05
C SER A 375 -14.55 5.74 -11.31
N VAL A 376 -14.62 4.42 -11.17
CA VAL A 376 -14.66 3.45 -12.27
C VAL A 376 -16.10 2.99 -12.39
N ARG A 377 -16.70 3.27 -13.55
CA ARG A 377 -18.07 2.85 -13.81
C ARG A 377 -18.11 1.37 -14.16
N ARG A 378 -18.82 0.57 -13.37
CA ARG A 378 -19.10 -0.85 -13.66
C ARG A 378 -20.56 -1.01 -14.10
N GLN A 379 -20.81 -1.73 -15.19
CA GLN A 379 -22.16 -2.15 -15.58
C GLN A 379 -22.58 -3.35 -14.70
N GLU A 380 -22.78 -3.13 -13.40
CA GLU A 380 -23.29 -4.19 -12.50
C GLU A 380 -24.83 -4.30 -12.56
N SER A 381 -25.51 -3.31 -13.17
CA SER A 381 -26.94 -3.34 -13.44
C SER A 381 -27.24 -2.85 -14.86
N GLU A 382 -28.24 -3.45 -15.51
CA GLU A 382 -28.83 -2.99 -16.78
C GLU A 382 -29.56 -1.66 -16.53
N SER A 383 -28.81 -0.57 -16.42
CA SER A 383 -29.42 0.76 -16.42
C SER A 383 -29.77 1.14 -17.86
N GLU A 384 -31.05 1.38 -18.16
CA GLU A 384 -31.47 1.90 -19.47
C GLU A 384 -30.76 3.22 -19.83
N ARG A 385 -30.37 4.01 -18.82
CA ARG A 385 -29.64 5.28 -18.96
C ARG A 385 -28.20 5.11 -19.47
N LEU A 386 -27.70 3.89 -19.55
CA LEU A 386 -26.35 3.56 -20.04
C LEU A 386 -26.28 3.16 -21.50
N GLN A 387 -27.41 3.08 -22.18
CA GLN A 387 -27.48 2.52 -23.53
C GLN A 387 -27.22 3.55 -24.63
N ASP A 388 -27.42 4.85 -24.36
CA ASP A 388 -27.27 5.93 -25.35
C ASP A 388 -26.00 6.75 -25.08
N PRO A 389 -24.91 6.57 -25.87
CA PRO A 389 -23.68 7.33 -25.70
C PRO A 389 -23.80 8.81 -26.08
N ASN A 390 -24.88 9.21 -26.76
CA ASN A 390 -25.15 10.59 -27.14
C ASN A 390 -26.02 11.33 -26.09
N ALA A 391 -26.40 10.66 -25.01
CA ALA A 391 -27.12 11.24 -23.88
C ALA A 391 -26.15 11.47 -22.72
N ALA A 392 -25.52 12.65 -22.69
CA ALA A 392 -24.61 13.02 -21.60
C ALA A 392 -25.40 13.56 -20.41
N TYR A 393 -25.12 13.09 -19.19
CA TYR A 393 -25.84 13.55 -18.01
C TYR A 393 -24.97 13.64 -16.76
N LEU A 394 -25.38 14.50 -15.84
CA LEU A 394 -24.86 14.61 -14.48
C LEU A 394 -26.00 14.30 -13.51
N ARG A 395 -25.88 13.24 -12.72
CA ARG A 395 -26.96 12.77 -11.84
C ARG A 395 -26.44 12.29 -10.50
N THR A 396 -27.18 12.61 -9.44
CA THR A 396 -26.93 12.13 -8.07
C THR A 396 -27.91 11.01 -7.67
N GLY A 397 -27.59 10.25 -6.61
CA GLY A 397 -28.53 9.29 -6.01
C GLY A 397 -29.86 9.89 -5.51
N PHE A 398 -29.96 11.22 -5.40
CA PHE A 398 -31.17 11.95 -5.00
C PHE A 398 -32.11 12.30 -6.15
N GLU A 399 -31.97 11.65 -7.31
CA GLU A 399 -32.81 11.88 -8.50
C GLU A 399 -32.72 13.29 -9.10
N LYS A 400 -31.66 14.03 -8.76
CA LYS A 400 -31.34 15.31 -9.39
C LYS A 400 -30.48 15.07 -10.61
N GLU A 401 -30.85 15.64 -11.74
CA GLU A 401 -30.21 15.37 -13.03
C GLU A 401 -30.15 16.61 -13.92
N LEU A 402 -29.03 16.76 -14.63
CA LEU A 402 -28.89 17.60 -15.80
C LEU A 402 -28.55 16.70 -16.98
N LEU A 403 -29.41 16.66 -17.99
CA LEU A 403 -29.32 15.79 -19.17
C LEU A 403 -29.18 16.63 -20.44
N PHE A 404 -28.23 16.25 -21.28
CA PHE A 404 -27.98 16.78 -22.62
C PHE A 404 -28.20 15.68 -23.64
N LYS A 405 -29.16 15.90 -24.55
CA LYS A 405 -29.44 15.03 -25.69
C LYS A 405 -29.59 15.88 -26.94
N GLU A 406 -29.45 15.27 -28.12
CA GLU A 406 -29.69 15.99 -29.38
C GLU A 406 -31.08 16.66 -29.36
N GLY A 407 -31.09 17.98 -29.54
CA GLY A 407 -32.32 18.77 -29.57
C GLY A 407 -32.97 19.07 -28.22
N GLN A 408 -32.42 18.58 -27.09
CA GLN A 408 -33.05 18.70 -25.77
C GLN A 408 -32.05 18.89 -24.62
N ILE A 409 -32.34 19.82 -23.70
CA ILE A 409 -31.71 19.90 -22.38
C ILE A 409 -32.80 19.74 -21.32
N THR A 410 -32.56 18.89 -20.32
CA THR A 410 -33.49 18.65 -19.22
C THR A 410 -32.79 18.87 -17.88
N LEU A 411 -33.41 19.67 -17.00
CA LEU A 411 -33.05 19.78 -15.59
C LEU A 411 -34.16 19.14 -14.75
N THR A 412 -33.82 18.14 -13.95
CA THR A 412 -34.75 17.38 -13.12
C THR A 412 -34.40 17.55 -11.66
N GLY A 413 -35.36 17.99 -10.84
CA GLY A 413 -35.21 18.07 -9.39
C GLY A 413 -35.64 16.80 -8.66
N LYS A 414 -36.47 15.98 -9.30
CA LYS A 414 -36.94 14.65 -8.89
C LYS A 414 -37.51 13.94 -10.11
N ASP A 415 -37.42 12.61 -10.20
CA ASP A 415 -37.81 11.88 -11.42
C ASP A 415 -39.27 12.09 -11.86
N GLN A 416 -40.16 12.55 -10.98
CA GLN A 416 -41.54 12.87 -11.31
C GLN A 416 -41.94 14.29 -10.93
N GLY A 417 -42.37 15.06 -11.93
CA GLY A 417 -43.18 16.28 -11.79
C GLY A 417 -42.41 17.57 -11.54
N LEU A 418 -41.08 17.53 -11.40
CA LEU A 418 -40.24 18.71 -11.16
C LEU A 418 -39.13 18.82 -12.23
N HIS A 419 -39.45 19.49 -13.33
CA HIS A 419 -38.60 19.53 -14.52
C HIS A 419 -38.57 20.90 -15.22
N ILE A 420 -37.44 21.18 -15.86
CA ILE A 420 -37.31 22.24 -16.87
C ILE A 420 -36.83 21.57 -18.16
N TYR A 421 -37.60 21.71 -19.22
CA TYR A 421 -37.30 21.19 -20.55
C TYR A 421 -36.99 22.35 -21.51
N LEU A 422 -35.86 22.25 -22.22
CA LEU A 422 -35.52 23.11 -23.35
C LEU A 422 -35.45 22.21 -24.60
N ASP A 423 -36.50 22.24 -25.41
CA ASP A 423 -36.65 21.43 -26.62
C ASP A 423 -36.64 22.31 -27.88
N GLN A 424 -35.83 21.95 -28.88
CA GLN A 424 -35.70 22.74 -30.11
C GLN A 424 -36.99 22.82 -30.95
N LYS A 425 -37.90 21.85 -30.81
CA LYS A 425 -39.16 21.78 -31.57
C LYS A 425 -40.36 22.28 -30.75
N GLN A 426 -40.43 21.93 -29.47
CA GLN A 426 -41.55 22.24 -28.57
C GLN A 426 -41.35 23.53 -27.76
N GLY A 427 -40.11 24.05 -27.69
CA GLY A 427 -39.79 25.24 -26.91
C GLY A 427 -39.43 24.93 -25.45
N ILE A 428 -39.83 25.81 -24.53
CA ILE A 428 -39.47 25.73 -23.10
C ILE A 428 -40.70 25.34 -22.29
N THR A 429 -40.54 24.33 -21.42
CA THR A 429 -41.58 23.90 -20.47
C THR A 429 -41.00 23.86 -19.07
N ILE A 430 -41.73 24.42 -18.08
CA ILE A 430 -41.37 24.40 -16.66
C ILE A 430 -42.53 23.74 -15.90
N GLU A 431 -42.22 22.66 -15.20
CA GLU A 431 -43.20 21.86 -14.45
C GLU A 431 -42.80 21.79 -12.96
N SER A 432 -43.80 21.99 -12.09
CA SER A 432 -43.66 21.85 -10.64
C SER A 432 -44.89 21.10 -10.11
N PRO A 433 -44.74 20.15 -9.18
CA PRO A 433 -45.88 19.48 -8.55
C PRO A 433 -46.49 20.33 -7.41
N SER A 434 -45.87 21.47 -7.09
CA SER A 434 -46.29 22.39 -6.04
C SER A 434 -46.30 23.83 -6.59
N GLU A 435 -46.18 24.83 -5.72
CA GLU A 435 -46.13 26.24 -6.12
C GLU A 435 -44.96 26.52 -7.09
N LEU A 436 -45.25 27.29 -8.15
CA LEU A 436 -44.25 27.87 -9.06
C LEU A 436 -44.25 29.39 -8.88
N GLY A 437 -43.20 29.93 -8.24
CA GLY A 437 -43.05 31.35 -8.00
C GLY A 437 -42.16 32.05 -9.04
N LEU A 438 -42.59 33.22 -9.53
CA LEU A 438 -41.79 34.14 -10.35
C LEU A 438 -41.75 35.50 -9.64
N GLN A 439 -40.56 35.95 -9.22
CA GLN A 439 -40.38 37.20 -8.48
C GLN A 439 -39.26 38.04 -9.10
N ALA A 440 -39.46 39.36 -9.16
CA ALA A 440 -38.45 40.33 -9.58
C ALA A 440 -38.50 41.56 -8.66
N ASP A 441 -37.35 42.11 -8.28
CA ASP A 441 -37.27 43.32 -7.44
C ASP A 441 -37.64 44.60 -8.19
N ASN A 442 -37.43 44.60 -9.51
CA ASN A 442 -37.83 45.68 -10.41
C ASN A 442 -39.00 45.22 -11.29
N ASN A 443 -38.81 45.13 -12.60
CA ASN A 443 -39.86 44.81 -13.55
C ASN A 443 -39.82 43.33 -13.94
N LEU A 444 -40.98 42.65 -13.90
CA LEU A 444 -41.21 41.38 -14.59
C LEU A 444 -41.94 41.65 -15.90
N MET A 445 -41.33 41.35 -17.05
CA MET A 445 -41.94 41.54 -18.37
C MET A 445 -42.26 40.19 -19.03
N LEU A 446 -43.52 39.97 -19.39
CA LEU A 446 -43.98 38.80 -20.15
C LEU A 446 -44.56 39.29 -21.48
N GLN A 447 -43.94 38.89 -22.59
CA GLN A 447 -44.35 39.30 -23.93
C GLN A 447 -44.44 38.08 -24.85
N ALA A 448 -45.54 37.99 -25.60
CA ALA A 448 -45.74 36.96 -26.62
C ALA A 448 -46.07 37.64 -27.95
N GLY A 449 -45.49 37.14 -29.05
CA GLY A 449 -45.74 37.70 -30.40
C GLY A 449 -47.13 37.36 -30.97
N ARG A 450 -47.87 36.44 -30.33
CA ARG A 450 -49.23 36.08 -30.71
C ARG A 450 -50.16 36.12 -29.51
N ASN A 451 -50.09 35.13 -28.63
CA ASN A 451 -51.02 34.94 -27.52
C ASN A 451 -50.26 34.77 -26.20
N LEU A 452 -50.77 35.41 -25.13
CA LEU A 452 -50.45 35.09 -23.75
C LEU A 452 -51.66 34.39 -23.13
N VAL A 453 -51.50 33.13 -22.72
CA VAL A 453 -52.57 32.32 -22.12
C VAL A 453 -52.22 32.05 -20.67
N ILE A 454 -53.12 32.42 -19.75
CA ILE A 454 -53.03 32.12 -18.32
C ILE A 454 -54.32 31.39 -17.95
N SER A 455 -54.19 30.20 -17.39
CA SER A 455 -55.33 29.37 -17.01
C SER A 455 -55.11 28.75 -15.64
N ALA A 456 -56.21 28.53 -14.94
CA ALA A 456 -56.25 27.79 -13.68
C ALA A 456 -57.43 26.81 -13.76
N GLN A 457 -57.25 25.58 -13.25
CA GLN A 457 -58.29 24.55 -13.23
C GLN A 457 -58.66 24.20 -11.78
N GLY A 458 -59.92 23.87 -11.54
CA GLY A 458 -60.47 23.51 -10.22
C GLY A 458 -61.63 24.41 -9.76
N ASP A 459 -62.59 23.82 -9.06
CA ASP A 459 -63.86 24.48 -8.69
C ASP A 459 -63.71 25.69 -7.76
N GLN A 460 -62.54 25.85 -7.12
CA GLN A 460 -62.20 26.97 -6.25
C GLN A 460 -61.01 27.81 -6.76
N SER A 461 -60.58 27.60 -8.01
CA SER A 461 -59.43 28.29 -8.60
C SER A 461 -59.82 29.69 -9.10
N ALA A 462 -58.90 30.65 -8.95
CA ALA A 462 -59.07 32.01 -9.48
C ALA A 462 -57.73 32.58 -9.96
N ILE A 463 -57.75 33.35 -11.05
CA ILE A 463 -56.59 34.14 -11.49
C ILE A 463 -56.67 35.50 -10.81
N GLN A 464 -55.63 35.88 -10.06
CA GLN A 464 -55.62 37.09 -9.24
C GLN A 464 -54.46 38.00 -9.60
N LEU A 465 -54.75 39.27 -9.87
CA LEU A 465 -53.74 40.34 -9.95
C LEU A 465 -53.92 41.25 -8.73
N LYS A 466 -52.90 41.33 -7.88
CA LYS A 466 -52.97 42.10 -6.62
C LYS A 466 -51.94 43.22 -6.62
N HIS A 467 -52.36 44.42 -6.24
CA HIS A 467 -51.45 45.51 -5.93
C HIS A 467 -51.12 45.49 -4.43
N LYS A 468 -49.84 45.41 -4.06
CA LYS A 468 -49.39 45.33 -2.67
C LYS A 468 -49.20 46.72 -2.05
N ASP A 469 -50.23 47.56 -2.11
CA ASP A 469 -50.27 48.91 -1.49
C ASP A 469 -50.91 48.92 -0.09
N GLY A 470 -51.28 47.75 0.45
CA GLY A 470 -52.02 47.63 1.71
C GLY A 470 -53.49 48.07 1.63
N LYS A 471 -53.98 48.55 0.47
CA LYS A 471 -55.38 48.94 0.23
C LYS A 471 -56.24 47.78 -0.28
N GLY A 472 -55.62 46.63 -0.59
CA GLY A 472 -56.31 45.40 -0.95
C GLY A 472 -56.91 45.39 -2.35
N ASN A 473 -56.36 46.21 -3.26
CA ASN A 473 -56.83 46.34 -4.64
C ASN A 473 -56.47 45.10 -5.47
N ASN A 474 -57.50 44.32 -5.84
CA ASN A 474 -57.36 43.06 -6.56
C ASN A 474 -58.30 42.98 -7.78
N LEU A 475 -57.79 42.49 -8.91
CA LEU A 475 -58.58 41.96 -10.02
C LEU A 475 -58.62 40.43 -9.91
N ILE A 476 -59.82 39.84 -9.93
CA ILE A 476 -60.05 38.40 -9.75
C ILE A 476 -60.92 37.86 -10.89
N LEU A 477 -60.45 36.80 -11.54
CA LEU A 477 -61.22 35.97 -12.48
C LEU A 477 -61.58 34.65 -11.80
N ASN A 478 -62.86 34.42 -11.56
CA ASN A 478 -63.37 33.25 -10.83
C ASN A 478 -63.67 32.07 -11.79
N ALA A 479 -63.76 30.86 -11.22
CA ALA A 479 -64.08 29.63 -11.96
C ALA A 479 -65.47 29.64 -12.64
N ASP A 480 -66.42 30.45 -12.16
CA ASP A 480 -67.76 30.62 -12.73
C ASP A 480 -67.81 31.58 -13.95
N GLY A 481 -66.64 32.09 -14.37
CA GLY A 481 -66.52 33.07 -15.46
C GLY A 481 -66.75 34.52 -15.03
N GLY A 482 -67.02 34.78 -13.74
CA GLY A 482 -67.18 36.13 -13.21
C GLY A 482 -65.87 36.91 -13.14
N ILE A 483 -65.91 38.18 -13.55
CA ILE A 483 -64.83 39.15 -13.35
C ILE A 483 -65.18 40.05 -12.16
N GLY A 484 -64.36 40.04 -11.11
CA GLY A 484 -64.58 40.82 -9.90
C GLY A 484 -63.46 41.81 -9.61
N PHE A 485 -63.83 43.01 -9.16
CA PHE A 485 -62.92 44.01 -8.60
C PHE A 485 -63.15 44.13 -7.10
N LYS A 486 -62.07 44.07 -6.30
CA LYS A 486 -62.13 44.28 -4.84
C LYS A 486 -61.17 45.40 -4.45
N GLY A 487 -61.70 46.51 -3.92
CA GLY A 487 -60.91 47.69 -3.53
C GLY A 487 -61.76 48.82 -2.93
N LYS A 488 -61.15 49.78 -2.23
CA LYS A 488 -61.82 51.00 -1.75
C LYS A 488 -61.96 51.99 -2.92
N VAL A 489 -63.19 52.26 -3.35
CA VAL A 489 -63.49 53.34 -4.30
C VAL A 489 -63.61 54.64 -3.52
N GLU A 490 -62.64 55.55 -3.64
CA GLU A 490 -62.82 56.94 -3.18
C GLU A 490 -63.62 57.70 -4.24
N LYS A 491 -64.84 58.13 -3.89
CA LYS A 491 -65.68 59.00 -4.73
C LYS A 491 -65.10 60.42 -4.70
N GLU A 492 -64.51 60.89 -5.80
CA GLU A 492 -64.32 62.32 -6.01
C GLU A 492 -65.68 63.00 -6.19
N SER A 493 -66.03 63.92 -5.29
CA SER A 493 -67.25 64.72 -5.36
C SER A 493 -66.99 66.05 -6.07
N GLY A 494 -67.09 66.04 -7.40
CA GLY A 494 -67.16 67.28 -8.19
C GLY A 494 -68.52 67.97 -7.97
N LYS A 495 -68.52 69.10 -7.25
CA LYS A 495 -69.70 69.97 -7.08
C LYS A 495 -70.07 70.63 -8.41
N LEU A 496 -71.31 70.41 -8.87
CA LEU A 496 -72.01 71.28 -9.82
C LEU A 496 -72.43 72.56 -9.08
N SER A 497 -71.87 73.71 -9.44
CA SER A 497 -72.39 75.02 -9.04
C SER A 497 -73.63 75.36 -9.88
N ARG A 498 -74.80 75.41 -9.25
CA ARG A 498 -75.96 76.17 -9.73
C ARG A 498 -75.79 77.60 -9.24
N ASP A 499 -75.68 78.55 -10.17
CA ASP A 499 -75.94 79.96 -9.92
C ASP A 499 -77.44 80.19 -10.14
N ASP A 500 -78.16 80.49 -9.06
CA ASP A 500 -79.46 81.16 -9.08
C ASP A 500 -79.32 82.44 -8.25
N GLY A 501 -79.55 83.59 -8.89
CA GLY A 501 -79.55 84.89 -8.22
C GLY A 501 -79.92 86.04 -9.17
N CYS A 502 -81.22 86.28 -9.35
CA CYS A 502 -81.76 87.59 -9.72
C CYS A 502 -81.62 88.56 -8.54
N ASP A 503 -80.97 89.69 -8.75
CA ASP A 503 -81.57 91.04 -8.77
C ASP A 503 -80.61 92.02 -9.46
#